data_AF-A0A8J9VGT6-F1
#
_entry.id   AF-A0A8J9VGT6-F1
#
_cell.length_a   1.000
_cell.length_b   1.000
_cell.length_c   1.000
_cell.angle_alpha   90.00
_cell.angle_beta   90.00
_cell.angle_gamma   90.00
#
_symmetry.space_group_name_H-M   'P 1'
#
loop_
_entity.id
_entity.type
_entity.pdbx_description
1 polymer ?
#
loop_
_entity_poly.entity_id
_entity_poly.type
_entity_poly.pdbx_seq_one_letter_code
_entity_poly.pdbx_strand_id
1 'polypeptide(L)'
;MSEEIQSAHFGVSKNQFTLHTGVIYLQGNSPVSFCTISPSLSHDPGAIWALLKPIIEYAKERCQMARAIHFFSDGPSTQYCQKKNFYLFNKIIGQSIFDYGTWSFFEAAHGKGPADGVGGAVKRKLDKLVAYKHDIPSAEAAYFLLKSQETEVKIFYIPEEDITAIQNTIPNDLISLPGTIRVHQIITQNCDGSIFYSDKTVTKKRSAKDPENQSGKSGIKKSGKRKRNTDSTDTELDSDVTYAETSESEGYKISEDLSSEDERKCTDVHAIKEKLKTEQKKENMIVDREIIETEERKITISRKMKEKENRRLTKKLDNL
;
A
#
# COMPACT_ATOMS: atom_id res chain seq x y z
N MET A 1 32.69 -18.22 10.97
CA MET A 1 32.54 -17.84 12.40
C MET A 1 31.45 -16.78 12.62
N SER A 2 31.27 -15.77 11.75
CA SER A 2 30.15 -14.82 11.86
C SER A 2 28.79 -15.45 11.54
N GLU A 3 28.73 -16.36 10.56
CA GLU A 3 27.50 -17.06 10.16
C GLU A 3 26.92 -17.91 11.29
N GLU A 4 27.76 -18.53 12.13
CA GLU A 4 27.34 -19.40 13.22
C GLU A 4 26.72 -18.61 14.38
N ILE A 5 27.26 -17.43 14.69
CA ILE A 5 26.74 -16.49 15.70
C ILE A 5 25.42 -15.87 15.21
N GLN A 6 25.34 -15.49 13.93
CA GLN A 6 24.09 -15.02 13.33
C GLN A 6 23.05 -16.14 13.27
N SER A 7 23.44 -17.38 12.99
CA SER A 7 22.54 -18.53 13.04
C SER A 7 22.10 -18.89 14.45
N ALA A 8 22.78 -18.46 15.51
CA ALA A 8 22.28 -18.65 16.88
C ALA A 8 21.19 -17.62 17.23
N HIS A 9 21.36 -16.36 16.78
CA HIS A 9 20.43 -15.26 17.07
C HIS A 9 19.26 -15.13 16.09
N PHE A 10 19.44 -15.54 14.83
CA PHE A 10 18.36 -15.82 13.88
C PHE A 10 17.92 -17.29 13.92
N GLY A 11 18.62 -18.12 14.69
CA GLY A 11 18.27 -19.49 15.07
C GLY A 11 18.43 -20.56 13.98
N VAL A 12 19.27 -21.57 14.23
CA VAL A 12 19.34 -22.85 13.49
C VAL A 12 18.01 -23.62 13.58
N SER A 13 17.08 -23.17 14.44
CA SER A 13 15.79 -23.80 14.77
C SER A 13 14.62 -22.83 15.01
N LYS A 14 14.66 -21.57 14.50
CA LYS A 14 13.61 -20.57 14.77
C LYS A 14 12.75 -20.24 13.55
N ASN A 15 11.48 -19.93 13.81
CA ASN A 15 10.45 -19.71 12.79
C ASN A 15 10.81 -18.51 11.91
N GLN A 16 10.96 -18.75 10.61
CA GLN A 16 11.02 -17.68 9.63
C GLN A 16 9.71 -16.90 9.65
N PHE A 17 9.77 -15.62 9.30
CA PHE A 17 8.61 -14.75 9.19
C PHE A 17 8.72 -13.83 7.98
N THR A 18 7.56 -13.37 7.50
CA THR A 18 7.46 -12.50 6.32
C THR A 18 7.57 -11.04 6.71
N LEU A 19 8.31 -10.28 5.91
CA LEU A 19 8.31 -8.82 5.90
C LEU A 19 7.73 -8.35 4.57
N HIS A 20 6.57 -7.69 4.61
CA HIS A 20 5.97 -7.07 3.43
C HIS A 20 6.15 -5.56 3.53
N THR A 21 6.97 -4.99 2.65
CA THR A 21 7.43 -3.61 2.73
C THR A 21 6.97 -2.79 1.56
N GLY A 22 6.69 -1.51 1.81
CA GLY A 22 6.35 -0.58 0.76
C GLY A 22 6.36 0.87 1.23
N VAL A 23 5.94 1.74 0.33
CA VAL A 23 5.77 3.18 0.58
C VAL A 23 4.39 3.58 0.10
N ILE A 24 3.66 4.31 0.94
CA ILE A 24 2.38 4.93 0.59
C ILE A 24 2.65 6.39 0.22
N TYR A 25 2.16 6.80 -0.94
CA TYR A 25 2.15 8.20 -1.37
C TYR A 25 0.75 8.74 -1.20
N LEU A 26 0.59 9.71 -0.30
CA LEU A 26 -0.69 10.32 0.03
C LEU A 26 -0.69 11.75 -0.49
N GLN A 27 -1.74 12.14 -1.22
CA GLN A 27 -1.85 13.50 -1.76
C GLN A 27 -1.75 14.54 -0.63
N GLY A 28 -0.87 15.54 -0.82
CA GLY A 28 -0.66 16.61 0.16
C GLY A 28 0.03 16.19 1.47
N ASN A 29 0.59 14.98 1.55
CA ASN A 29 1.31 14.49 2.73
C ASN A 29 2.66 13.90 2.34
N SER A 30 3.59 13.84 3.30
CA SER A 30 4.87 13.16 3.09
C SER A 30 4.66 11.66 2.86
N PRO A 31 5.50 11.01 2.01
CA PRO A 31 5.46 9.57 1.83
C PRO A 31 5.65 8.82 3.15
N VAL A 32 4.90 7.73 3.33
CA VAL A 32 4.97 6.89 4.54
C VAL A 32 5.55 5.54 4.18
N SER A 33 6.71 5.22 4.73
CA SER A 33 7.30 3.88 4.63
C SER A 33 6.58 2.94 5.61
N PHE A 34 6.29 1.72 5.18
CA PHE A 34 5.67 0.72 6.04
C PHE A 34 6.31 -0.66 5.90
N CYS A 35 6.14 -1.46 6.95
CA CYS A 35 6.51 -2.86 7.00
C CYS A 35 5.43 -3.63 7.77
N THR A 36 4.75 -4.55 7.09
CA THR A 36 3.86 -5.51 7.73
C THR A 36 4.63 -6.79 8.02
N ILE A 37 4.47 -7.33 9.23
CA ILE A 37 5.17 -8.52 9.72
C ILE A 37 4.13 -9.61 9.98
N SER A 38 4.41 -10.84 9.52
CA SER A 38 3.54 -11.99 9.76
C SER A 38 4.35 -13.28 9.97
N PRO A 39 3.92 -14.19 10.86
CA PRO A 39 4.53 -15.51 10.97
C PRO A 39 4.31 -16.39 9.73
N SER A 40 3.32 -16.07 8.89
CA SER A 40 3.06 -16.85 7.68
C SER A 40 4.14 -16.63 6.63
N LEU A 41 4.58 -17.71 5.98
CA LEU A 41 5.50 -17.70 4.83
C LEU A 41 4.77 -17.77 3.49
N SER A 42 3.44 -17.75 3.52
CA SER A 42 2.64 -17.77 2.30
C SER A 42 2.83 -16.48 1.50
N HIS A 43 3.02 -16.65 0.20
CA HIS A 43 3.01 -15.57 -0.78
C HIS A 43 1.73 -15.59 -1.61
N ASP A 44 0.69 -16.26 -1.12
CA ASP A 44 -0.59 -16.38 -1.79
C ASP A 44 -1.38 -15.06 -1.74
N PRO A 45 -2.36 -14.88 -2.64
CA PRO A 45 -3.26 -13.73 -2.65
C PRO A 45 -3.88 -13.39 -1.29
N GLY A 46 -4.31 -14.40 -0.51
CA GLY A 46 -4.85 -14.17 0.83
C GLY A 46 -3.84 -13.50 1.76
N ALA A 47 -2.57 -13.93 1.71
CA ALA A 47 -1.50 -13.34 2.49
C ALA A 47 -1.19 -11.91 2.03
N ILE A 48 -1.06 -11.67 0.73
CA ILE A 48 -0.81 -10.32 0.17
C ILE A 48 -1.88 -9.33 0.66
N TRP A 49 -3.15 -9.72 0.53
CA TRP A 49 -4.25 -8.84 0.88
C TRP A 49 -4.43 -8.64 2.39
N ALA A 50 -4.10 -9.65 3.22
CA ALA A 50 -4.03 -9.48 4.67
C ALA A 50 -2.94 -8.49 5.07
N LEU A 51 -1.78 -8.59 4.43
CA LEU A 51 -0.63 -7.72 4.69
C LEU A 51 -0.88 -6.28 4.22
N LEU A 52 -1.69 -6.08 3.18
CA LEU A 52 -2.10 -4.78 2.66
C LEU A 52 -3.29 -4.16 3.42
N LYS A 53 -4.16 -4.96 4.05
CA LYS A 53 -5.34 -4.48 4.78
C LYS A 53 -5.05 -3.33 5.76
N PRO A 54 -4.10 -3.45 6.73
CA PRO A 54 -3.82 -2.35 7.67
C PRO A 54 -3.25 -1.11 6.97
N ILE A 55 -2.59 -1.29 5.83
CA ILE A 55 -2.00 -0.19 5.02
C ILE A 55 -3.11 0.61 4.34
N ILE A 56 -4.11 -0.09 3.81
CA ILE A 56 -5.29 0.51 3.20
C ILE A 56 -6.12 1.24 4.26
N GLU A 57 -6.32 0.63 5.43
CA GLU A 57 -7.02 1.26 6.57
C GLU A 57 -6.29 2.53 7.03
N TYR A 58 -4.97 2.46 7.21
CA TYR A 58 -4.14 3.62 7.55
C TYR A 58 -4.24 4.74 6.50
N ALA A 59 -4.22 4.39 5.21
CA ALA A 59 -4.36 5.37 4.14
C ALA A 59 -5.75 6.06 4.16
N LYS A 60 -6.82 5.30 4.45
CA LYS A 60 -8.18 5.83 4.59
C LYS A 60 -8.29 6.81 5.76
N GLU A 61 -7.73 6.45 6.92
CA GLU A 61 -7.72 7.32 8.10
C GLU A 61 -7.00 8.65 7.82
N ARG A 62 -5.88 8.57 7.09
CA ARG A 62 -5.03 9.74 6.83
C ARG A 62 -5.49 10.60 5.65
N CYS A 63 -6.24 10.03 4.72
CA CYS A 63 -6.76 10.70 3.54
C CYS A 63 -8.23 10.33 3.30
N GLN A 64 -9.12 10.84 4.16
CA GLN A 64 -10.56 10.54 4.12
C GLN A 64 -11.27 11.01 2.85
N MET A 65 -10.66 11.95 2.11
CA MET A 65 -11.18 12.47 0.85
C MET A 65 -10.65 11.73 -0.39
N ALA A 66 -9.80 10.72 -0.21
CA ALA A 66 -9.27 9.95 -1.33
C ALA A 66 -10.39 9.20 -2.06
N ARG A 67 -10.57 9.56 -3.34
CA ARG A 67 -11.51 8.89 -4.26
C ARG A 67 -10.86 7.70 -4.98
N ALA A 68 -9.54 7.62 -4.97
CA ALA A 68 -8.76 6.68 -5.76
C ALA A 68 -7.65 6.02 -4.94
N ILE A 69 -7.31 4.79 -5.30
CA ILE A 69 -6.13 4.10 -4.80
C ILE A 69 -5.36 3.44 -5.94
N HIS A 70 -4.04 3.60 -5.94
CA HIS A 70 -3.16 3.10 -7.00
C HIS A 70 -2.09 2.19 -6.42
N PHE A 71 -2.10 0.93 -6.83
CA PHE A 71 -1.10 -0.06 -6.48
C PHE A 71 -0.04 -0.17 -7.57
N PHE A 72 1.21 -0.31 -7.14
CA PHE A 72 2.36 -0.56 -8.01
C PHE A 72 3.15 -1.72 -7.43
N SER A 73 3.31 -2.80 -8.21
CA SER A 73 4.03 -4.00 -7.77
C SER A 73 4.80 -4.63 -8.92
N ASP A 74 5.64 -5.60 -8.58
CA ASP A 74 6.32 -6.42 -9.60
C ASP A 74 5.29 -7.26 -10.39
N GLY A 75 5.60 -7.54 -11.66
CA GLY A 75 4.72 -8.20 -12.62
C GLY A 75 4.72 -9.73 -12.68
N PRO A 76 5.61 -10.51 -12.01
CA PRO A 76 5.53 -11.96 -12.06
C PRO A 76 4.18 -12.51 -11.62
N SER A 77 3.63 -13.40 -12.44
CA SER A 77 2.33 -14.03 -12.21
C SER A 77 2.33 -15.03 -11.05
N THR A 78 3.49 -15.36 -10.52
CA THR A 78 3.63 -16.21 -9.32
C THR A 78 3.27 -15.48 -8.03
N GLN A 79 3.20 -14.14 -8.04
CA GLN A 79 2.92 -13.35 -6.84
C GLN A 79 1.77 -12.36 -7.07
N TYR A 80 2.01 -11.24 -7.76
CA TYR A 80 1.03 -10.16 -7.82
C TYR A 80 0.11 -10.24 -9.04
N CYS A 81 0.64 -10.59 -10.21
CA CYS A 81 -0.13 -10.61 -11.46
C CYS A 81 -0.90 -11.93 -11.66
N GLN A 82 -1.92 -12.19 -10.84
CA GLN A 82 -2.72 -13.43 -10.89
C GLN A 82 -4.21 -13.24 -10.62
N LYS A 83 -5.03 -14.13 -11.18
CA LYS A 83 -6.51 -14.05 -11.18
C LYS A 83 -7.13 -13.85 -9.80
N LYS A 84 -6.60 -14.52 -8.77
CA LYS A 84 -7.08 -14.42 -7.39
C LYS A 84 -6.84 -13.03 -6.79
N ASN A 85 -5.71 -12.40 -7.12
CA ASN A 85 -5.45 -11.02 -6.74
C ASN A 85 -6.38 -10.05 -7.48
N PHE A 86 -6.74 -10.33 -8.72
CA PHE A 86 -7.65 -9.48 -9.49
C PHE A 86 -9.06 -9.52 -8.89
N TYR A 87 -9.52 -10.70 -8.51
CA TYR A 87 -10.77 -10.87 -7.76
C TYR A 87 -10.75 -10.12 -6.43
N LEU A 88 -9.72 -10.34 -5.60
CA LEU A 88 -9.61 -9.65 -4.30
C LEU A 88 -9.49 -8.13 -4.46
N PHE A 89 -8.78 -7.66 -5.48
CA PHE A 89 -8.70 -6.25 -5.83
C PHE A 89 -10.07 -5.66 -6.11
N ASN A 90 -10.83 -6.26 -7.02
CA ASN A 90 -12.17 -5.80 -7.36
C ASN A 90 -13.10 -5.83 -6.14
N LYS A 91 -13.12 -6.93 -5.40
CA LYS A 91 -13.93 -7.09 -4.19
C LYS A 91 -13.62 -6.05 -3.11
N ILE A 92 -12.34 -5.88 -2.79
CA ILE A 92 -11.91 -4.96 -1.71
C ILE A 92 -12.15 -3.51 -2.10
N ILE A 93 -11.91 -3.13 -3.36
CA ILE A 93 -12.21 -1.77 -3.82
C ILE A 93 -13.72 -1.51 -3.88
N GLY A 94 -14.52 -2.45 -4.40
CA GLY A 94 -15.99 -2.35 -4.42
C GLY A 94 -16.61 -2.22 -3.02
N GLN A 95 -15.97 -2.80 -2.00
CA GLN A 95 -16.41 -2.67 -0.60
C GLN A 95 -15.79 -1.46 0.12
N SER A 96 -14.93 -0.69 -0.54
CA SER A 96 -14.21 0.42 0.06
C SER A 96 -14.90 1.78 -0.14
N ILE A 97 -14.27 2.83 0.39
CA ILE A 97 -14.64 4.23 0.15
C ILE A 97 -14.12 4.76 -1.19
N PHE A 98 -13.20 4.03 -1.86
CA PHE A 98 -12.60 4.47 -3.10
C PHE A 98 -13.58 4.23 -4.26
N ASP A 99 -13.78 5.24 -5.09
CA ASP A 99 -14.65 5.16 -6.26
C ASP A 99 -14.02 4.30 -7.36
N TYR A 100 -12.68 4.33 -7.45
CA TYR A 100 -11.93 3.50 -8.39
C TYR A 100 -10.55 3.12 -7.86
N GLY A 101 -9.98 2.07 -8.41
CA GLY A 101 -8.62 1.65 -8.12
C GLY A 101 -7.89 1.21 -9.38
N THR A 102 -6.57 1.41 -9.38
CA THR A 102 -5.69 0.83 -10.41
C THR A 102 -4.60 -0.03 -9.78
N TRP A 103 -4.20 -1.11 -10.44
CA TRP A 103 -3.03 -1.90 -10.08
C TRP A 103 -2.11 -2.03 -11.29
N SER A 104 -0.94 -1.39 -11.23
CA SER A 104 0.06 -1.39 -12.30
C SER A 104 1.21 -2.35 -11.97
N PHE A 105 1.68 -3.06 -12.98
CA PHE A 105 2.69 -4.12 -12.86
C PHE A 105 3.97 -3.76 -13.62
N PHE A 106 5.10 -3.72 -12.92
CA PHE A 106 6.40 -3.47 -13.54
C PHE A 106 6.90 -4.66 -14.37
N GLU A 107 7.82 -4.41 -15.31
CA GLU A 107 8.49 -5.48 -16.06
C GLU A 107 9.52 -6.23 -15.21
N ALA A 108 9.69 -7.52 -15.53
CA ALA A 108 10.81 -8.29 -15.00
C ALA A 108 12.14 -7.57 -15.32
N ALA A 109 13.04 -7.51 -14.33
CA ALA A 109 14.29 -6.74 -14.35
C ALA A 109 14.15 -5.21 -14.21
N HIS A 110 13.05 -4.72 -13.62
CA HIS A 110 13.03 -3.36 -13.10
C HIS A 110 14.11 -3.17 -12.01
N GLY A 111 14.65 -1.95 -11.90
CA GLY A 111 15.62 -1.61 -10.86
C GLY A 111 15.04 -1.76 -9.44
N LYS A 112 15.91 -1.68 -8.42
CA LYS A 112 15.47 -1.68 -7.02
C LYS A 112 14.53 -0.51 -6.75
N GLY A 113 13.41 -0.78 -6.06
CA GLY A 113 12.39 0.21 -5.75
C GLY A 113 12.48 0.75 -4.32
N PRO A 114 11.62 1.73 -3.97
CA PRO A 114 11.53 2.24 -2.60
C PRO A 114 11.25 1.17 -1.55
N ALA A 115 10.42 0.17 -1.89
CA ALA A 115 10.11 -0.98 -1.03
C ALA A 115 11.39 -1.76 -0.63
N ASP A 116 12.34 -1.94 -1.54
CA ASP A 116 13.61 -2.62 -1.25
C ASP A 116 14.45 -1.82 -0.25
N GLY A 117 14.42 -0.49 -0.34
CA GLY A 117 15.08 0.41 0.61
C GLY A 117 14.51 0.27 2.02
N VAL A 118 13.18 0.22 2.14
CA VAL A 118 12.48 -0.02 3.41
C VAL A 118 12.83 -1.40 3.98
N GLY A 119 12.75 -2.45 3.15
CA GLY A 119 13.15 -3.80 3.55
C GLY A 119 14.60 -3.88 4.01
N GLY A 120 15.52 -3.22 3.31
CA GLY A 120 16.92 -3.12 3.73
C GLY A 120 17.10 -2.34 5.05
N ALA A 121 16.33 -1.29 5.29
CA ALA A 121 16.36 -0.54 6.55
C ALA A 121 15.86 -1.37 7.73
N VAL A 122 14.73 -2.06 7.58
CA VAL A 122 14.14 -2.93 8.62
C VAL A 122 15.06 -4.10 8.94
N LYS A 123 15.57 -4.80 7.92
CA LYS A 123 16.52 -5.91 8.11
C LYS A 123 17.77 -5.48 8.86
N ARG A 124 18.42 -4.39 8.41
CA ARG A 124 19.60 -3.83 9.10
C ARG A 124 19.32 -3.43 10.56
N LYS A 125 18.09 -2.98 10.86
CA LYS A 125 17.70 -2.64 12.23
C LYS A 125 17.57 -3.90 13.09
N LEU A 126 16.93 -4.96 12.57
CA LEU A 126 16.86 -6.26 13.23
C LEU A 126 18.26 -6.86 13.44
N ASP A 127 19.13 -6.82 12.43
CA ASP A 127 20.52 -7.27 12.52
C ASP A 127 21.29 -6.56 13.63
N LYS A 128 21.10 -5.24 13.76
CA LYS A 128 21.72 -4.45 14.84
C LYS A 128 21.19 -4.88 16.21
N LEU A 129 19.90 -5.10 16.37
CA LEU A 129 19.32 -5.54 17.66
C LEU A 129 19.90 -6.90 18.07
N VAL A 130 19.99 -7.82 17.11
CA VAL A 130 20.67 -9.10 17.29
C VAL A 130 22.13 -8.92 17.73
N ALA A 131 22.87 -8.03 17.07
CA ALA A 131 24.26 -7.73 17.44
C ALA A 131 24.37 -7.14 18.87
N TYR A 132 23.35 -6.45 19.37
CA TYR A 132 23.25 -5.94 20.74
C TYR A 132 22.64 -6.96 21.74
N LYS A 133 22.75 -8.26 21.44
CA LYS A 133 22.32 -9.38 22.29
C LYS A 133 20.81 -9.49 22.52
N HIS A 134 20.00 -8.92 21.63
CA HIS A 134 18.58 -9.27 21.58
C HIS A 134 18.37 -10.55 20.78
N ASP A 135 17.36 -11.30 21.17
CA ASP A 135 16.95 -12.51 20.49
C ASP A 135 15.61 -12.29 19.79
N ILE A 136 15.46 -12.77 18.55
CA ILE A 136 14.27 -12.54 17.72
C ILE A 136 13.67 -13.88 17.29
N PRO A 137 12.97 -14.59 18.20
CA PRO A 137 12.53 -15.95 17.93
C PRO A 137 11.25 -16.10 17.10
N SER A 138 10.46 -15.03 16.95
CA SER A 138 9.18 -15.07 16.24
C SER A 138 8.86 -13.74 15.56
N ALA A 139 7.82 -13.77 14.73
CA ALA A 139 7.23 -12.58 14.13
C ALA A 139 6.73 -11.58 15.19
N GLU A 140 6.10 -12.03 16.27
CA GLU A 140 5.68 -11.14 17.35
C GLU A 140 6.87 -10.47 18.02
N ALA A 141 7.93 -11.24 18.31
CA ALA A 141 9.13 -10.69 18.93
C ALA A 141 9.77 -9.60 18.03
N ALA A 142 9.87 -9.87 16.73
CA ALA A 142 10.34 -8.89 15.76
C ALA A 142 9.47 -7.62 15.74
N TYR A 143 8.14 -7.79 15.75
CA TYR A 143 7.19 -6.69 15.80
C TYR A 143 7.34 -5.83 17.06
N PHE A 144 7.33 -6.43 18.26
CA PHE A 144 7.44 -5.68 19.51
C PHE A 144 8.78 -4.96 19.62
N LEU A 145 9.87 -5.62 19.22
CA LEU A 145 11.18 -4.99 19.19
C LEU A 145 11.19 -3.80 18.24
N LEU A 146 10.77 -3.97 16.98
CA LEU A 146 10.74 -2.87 16.01
C LEU A 146 9.81 -1.74 16.41
N LYS A 147 8.68 -2.04 17.06
CA LYS A 147 7.74 -1.04 17.58
C LYS A 147 8.30 -0.27 18.78
N SER A 148 9.11 -0.90 19.62
CA SER A 148 9.80 -0.25 20.74
C SER A 148 10.94 0.67 20.30
N GLN A 149 11.50 0.41 19.12
CA GLN A 149 12.48 1.27 18.51
C GLN A 149 11.73 2.40 17.82
N GLU A 150 11.99 3.65 18.18
CA GLU A 150 11.45 4.78 17.44
C GLU A 150 11.98 4.72 15.99
N THR A 151 11.15 4.20 15.06
CA THR A 151 11.48 4.07 13.64
C THR A 151 10.53 4.92 12.81
N GLU A 152 11.05 5.49 11.73
CA GLU A 152 10.23 6.22 10.75
C GLU A 152 9.32 5.29 9.94
N VAL A 153 9.68 4.01 9.86
CA VAL A 153 8.88 2.98 9.17
C VAL A 153 7.70 2.59 10.05
N LYS A 154 6.48 2.69 9.54
CA LYS A 154 5.29 2.19 10.23
C LYS A 154 5.27 0.66 10.24
N ILE A 155 5.23 0.08 11.43
CA ILE A 155 5.27 -1.37 11.61
C ILE A 155 3.88 -1.88 11.96
N PHE A 156 3.41 -2.89 11.22
CA PHE A 156 2.15 -3.57 11.46
C PHE A 156 2.40 -5.06 11.71
N TYR A 157 1.53 -5.68 12.50
CA TYR A 157 1.55 -7.13 12.75
C TYR A 157 0.27 -7.75 12.20
N ILE A 158 0.41 -8.85 11.46
CA ILE A 158 -0.71 -9.62 10.91
C ILE A 158 -0.54 -11.08 11.31
N PRO A 159 -1.44 -11.62 12.14
CA PRO A 159 -1.38 -13.00 12.54
C PRO A 159 -1.93 -13.92 11.42
N GLU A 160 -1.70 -15.22 11.53
CA GLU A 160 -2.00 -16.18 10.45
C GLU A 160 -3.51 -16.41 10.26
N GLU A 161 -4.30 -16.21 11.32
CA GLU A 161 -5.76 -16.26 11.28
C GLU A 161 -6.36 -15.22 10.33
N ASP A 162 -5.78 -14.02 10.26
CA ASP A 162 -6.25 -12.95 9.36
C ASP A 162 -5.97 -13.29 7.89
N ILE A 163 -4.84 -13.95 7.62
CA ILE A 163 -4.49 -14.47 6.29
C ILE A 163 -5.49 -15.55 5.89
N THR A 164 -5.76 -16.49 6.79
CA THR A 164 -6.71 -17.58 6.58
C THR A 164 -8.12 -17.05 6.34
N ALA A 165 -8.54 -16.03 7.10
CA ALA A 165 -9.84 -15.39 6.94
C ALA A 165 -10.03 -14.82 5.54
N ILE A 166 -9.04 -14.10 5.00
CA ILE A 166 -9.10 -13.56 3.63
C ILE A 166 -9.04 -14.68 2.59
N GLN A 167 -8.15 -15.67 2.79
CA GLN A 167 -8.00 -16.80 1.88
C GLN A 167 -9.31 -17.57 1.69
N ASN A 168 -10.10 -17.72 2.75
CA ASN A 168 -11.42 -18.37 2.72
C ASN A 168 -12.49 -17.58 1.94
N THR A 169 -12.26 -16.30 1.63
CA THR A 169 -13.19 -15.48 0.84
C THR A 169 -13.00 -15.60 -0.67
N ILE A 170 -11.97 -16.32 -1.11
CA ILE A 170 -11.59 -16.49 -2.52
C ILE A 170 -12.31 -17.72 -3.09
N PRO A 171 -13.12 -17.58 -4.16
CA PRO A 171 -13.75 -18.71 -4.84
C PRO A 171 -12.71 -19.64 -5.48
N ASN A 172 -13.01 -20.93 -5.54
CA ASN A 172 -12.12 -21.93 -6.14
C ASN A 172 -12.19 -21.93 -7.68
N ASP A 173 -13.32 -21.52 -8.23
CA ASP A 173 -13.74 -21.60 -9.63
C ASP A 173 -13.55 -20.28 -10.41
N LEU A 174 -12.55 -19.47 -10.02
CA LEU A 174 -12.23 -18.24 -10.73
C LEU A 174 -11.71 -18.49 -12.15
N ILE A 175 -12.31 -17.81 -13.12
CA ILE A 175 -11.86 -17.80 -14.51
C ILE A 175 -10.56 -16.98 -14.62
N SER A 176 -9.54 -17.56 -15.26
CA SER A 176 -8.30 -16.84 -15.55
C SER A 176 -8.53 -15.83 -16.67
N LEU A 177 -8.02 -14.61 -16.51
CA LEU A 177 -8.01 -13.63 -17.60
C LEU A 177 -7.10 -14.12 -18.73
N PRO A 178 -7.58 -14.22 -19.98
CA PRO A 178 -6.72 -14.60 -21.10
C PRO A 178 -5.60 -13.57 -21.29
N GLY A 179 -4.37 -14.04 -21.44
CA GLY A 179 -3.22 -13.15 -21.65
C GLY A 179 -2.74 -12.39 -20.41
N THR A 180 -3.01 -12.89 -19.19
CA THR A 180 -2.50 -12.31 -17.91
C THR A 180 -1.04 -11.87 -17.97
N ILE A 181 -0.16 -12.63 -18.63
CA ILE A 181 1.27 -12.32 -18.77
C ILE A 181 1.52 -10.96 -19.47
N ARG A 182 0.58 -10.48 -20.30
CA ARG A 182 0.68 -9.23 -21.05
C ARG A 182 -0.02 -8.05 -20.35
N VAL A 183 -0.73 -8.32 -19.26
CA VAL A 183 -1.46 -7.30 -18.50
C VAL A 183 -0.46 -6.40 -17.81
N HIS A 184 -0.53 -5.10 -18.11
CA HIS A 184 0.31 -4.10 -17.48
C HIS A 184 -0.41 -3.34 -16.37
N GLN A 185 -1.72 -3.17 -16.51
CA GLN A 185 -2.53 -2.48 -15.53
C GLN A 185 -3.91 -3.12 -15.47
N ILE A 186 -4.46 -3.14 -14.27
CA ILE A 186 -5.83 -3.53 -13.96
C ILE A 186 -6.54 -2.35 -13.34
N ILE A 187 -7.78 -2.13 -13.74
CA ILE A 187 -8.61 -1.02 -13.29
C ILE A 187 -9.93 -1.62 -12.81
N THR A 188 -10.37 -1.16 -11.63
CA THR A 188 -11.65 -1.55 -11.05
C THR A 188 -12.42 -0.31 -10.62
N GLN A 189 -13.74 -0.37 -10.75
CA GLN A 189 -14.66 0.66 -10.31
C GLN A 189 -15.60 0.09 -9.23
N ASN A 190 -16.09 0.95 -8.35
CA ASN A 190 -16.81 0.52 -7.14
C ASN A 190 -18.16 -0.19 -7.42
N CYS A 191 -18.74 -0.09 -8.62
CA CYS A 191 -20.16 -0.40 -8.84
C CYS A 191 -20.50 -1.64 -9.69
N ASP A 192 -19.58 -2.20 -10.48
CA ASP A 192 -20.01 -3.04 -11.61
C ASP A 192 -19.54 -4.50 -11.58
N GLY A 193 -18.72 -4.89 -10.60
CA GLY A 193 -18.06 -6.22 -10.55
C GLY A 193 -17.14 -6.50 -11.76
N SER A 194 -16.94 -5.49 -12.60
CA SER A 194 -16.15 -5.57 -13.83
C SER A 194 -14.71 -5.17 -13.56
N ILE A 195 -13.80 -5.82 -14.27
CA ILE A 195 -12.39 -5.48 -14.28
C ILE A 195 -12.00 -5.07 -15.69
N PHE A 196 -11.38 -3.91 -15.81
CA PHE A 196 -10.76 -3.45 -17.05
C PHE A 196 -9.26 -3.69 -16.96
N TYR A 197 -8.61 -3.94 -18.10
CA TYR A 197 -7.17 -4.14 -18.13
C TYR A 197 -6.56 -3.53 -19.38
N SER A 198 -5.27 -3.18 -19.30
CA SER A 198 -4.49 -2.68 -20.44
C SER A 198 -3.39 -3.65 -20.84
N ASP A 199 -3.28 -3.93 -22.14
CA ASP A 199 -2.24 -4.75 -22.77
C ASP A 199 -1.19 -3.86 -23.46
N LYS A 200 0.10 -4.20 -23.37
CA LYS A 200 1.20 -3.47 -24.01
C LYS A 200 1.15 -3.46 -25.55
N THR A 201 0.36 -4.33 -26.16
CA THR A 201 0.26 -4.44 -27.62
C THR A 201 -0.58 -3.33 -28.28
N VAL A 202 -1.39 -2.59 -27.51
CA VAL A 202 -2.28 -1.54 -28.05
C VAL A 202 -1.53 -0.23 -28.37
N THR A 203 -0.29 -0.04 -27.91
CA THR A 203 0.53 1.15 -28.21
C THR A 203 1.37 1.05 -29.49
N LYS A 204 0.88 0.38 -30.55
CA LYS A 204 1.47 0.52 -31.90
C LYS A 204 0.68 1.53 -32.73
N LYS A 205 1.19 2.77 -32.75
CA LYS A 205 0.93 3.85 -33.71
C LYS A 205 0.26 3.38 -35.02
N ARG A 206 -0.99 3.77 -35.25
CA ARG A 206 -1.43 4.17 -36.59
C ARG A 206 -1.21 5.67 -36.73
N SER A 207 0.04 6.08 -36.91
CA SER A 207 0.28 7.33 -37.64
C SER A 207 -0.10 7.02 -39.08
N ALA A 208 -1.28 7.45 -39.49
CA ALA A 208 -1.62 7.56 -40.89
C ALA A 208 -0.52 8.41 -41.57
N LYS A 209 0.30 7.76 -42.38
CA LYS A 209 0.97 8.43 -43.48
C LYS A 209 0.29 7.95 -44.74
N ASP A 210 -0.20 8.93 -45.48
CA ASP A 210 -0.82 8.82 -46.79
C ASP A 210 0.01 7.97 -47.76
N PRO A 211 -0.65 7.39 -48.78
CA PRO A 211 -0.03 6.42 -49.66
C PRO A 211 0.80 7.17 -50.70
N GLU A 212 2.08 6.83 -50.84
CA GLU A 212 2.68 6.70 -52.16
C GLU A 212 4.09 6.13 -52.11
N ASN A 213 4.27 5.21 -53.05
CA ASN A 213 5.48 4.88 -53.78
C ASN A 213 6.29 3.63 -53.40
N GLN A 214 6.53 2.90 -54.47
CA GLN A 214 6.93 1.51 -54.58
C GLN A 214 8.44 1.33 -54.41
N SER A 215 8.79 0.08 -54.09
CA SER A 215 9.82 -0.75 -54.74
C SER A 215 10.97 -1.21 -53.84
N GLY A 216 11.32 -2.51 -53.98
CA GLY A 216 12.69 -2.97 -53.73
C GLY A 216 12.89 -4.02 -52.63
N LYS A 217 12.64 -5.29 -52.98
CA LYS A 217 13.56 -6.45 -52.86
C LYS A 217 14.34 -6.72 -51.55
N SER A 218 14.04 -7.91 -50.99
CA SER A 218 14.95 -9.00 -50.59
C SER A 218 16.16 -8.76 -49.65
N GLY A 219 16.30 -9.62 -48.63
CA GLY A 219 17.62 -10.16 -48.25
C GLY A 219 18.01 -10.13 -46.78
N ILE A 220 17.97 -11.32 -46.17
CA ILE A 220 18.73 -11.87 -45.02
C ILE A 220 20.00 -11.09 -44.60
N LYS A 221 20.23 -10.88 -43.28
CA LYS A 221 21.45 -11.31 -42.53
C LYS A 221 21.45 -10.98 -41.03
N LYS A 222 21.84 -11.98 -40.24
CA LYS A 222 22.36 -11.89 -38.87
C LYS A 222 23.81 -11.42 -38.88
N SER A 223 24.17 -10.52 -37.95
CA SER A 223 25.48 -10.33 -37.29
C SER A 223 25.32 -9.12 -36.36
N GLY A 224 25.74 -9.04 -35.11
CA GLY A 224 26.88 -9.61 -34.41
C GLY A 224 27.62 -8.46 -33.72
N LYS A 225 28.05 -8.69 -32.47
CA LYS A 225 29.03 -7.95 -31.64
C LYS A 225 28.56 -6.84 -30.67
N ARG A 226 28.79 -7.17 -29.40
CA ARG A 226 29.17 -6.35 -28.23
C ARG A 226 30.00 -5.11 -28.58
N LYS A 227 29.72 -4.00 -27.89
CA LYS A 227 30.72 -3.03 -27.41
C LYS A 227 30.37 -2.58 -25.99
N ARG A 228 31.37 -2.68 -25.10
CA ARG A 228 31.46 -1.99 -23.80
C ARG A 228 32.01 -0.59 -24.06
N ASN A 229 31.55 0.41 -23.29
CA ASN A 229 32.29 1.61 -22.85
C ASN A 229 31.38 2.32 -21.81
N THR A 230 31.76 2.34 -20.53
CA THR A 230 32.56 3.36 -19.78
C THR A 230 31.77 4.60 -19.38
N ASP A 231 31.90 4.92 -18.09
CA ASP A 231 31.32 6.04 -17.34
C ASP A 231 31.29 7.40 -18.06
N SER A 232 30.19 8.11 -17.87
CA SER A 232 30.21 9.53 -17.50
C SER A 232 28.90 9.92 -16.85
N THR A 233 29.02 10.60 -15.70
CA THR A 233 28.03 11.41 -15.03
C THR A 233 27.32 12.34 -16.01
N ASP A 234 25.99 12.43 -15.94
CA ASP A 234 25.28 13.71 -16.04
C ASP A 234 23.88 13.58 -15.42
N THR A 235 23.61 14.54 -14.55
CA THR A 235 22.34 14.85 -13.89
C THR A 235 21.43 15.57 -14.85
N GLU A 236 20.36 14.92 -15.32
CA GLU A 236 19.19 15.61 -15.85
C GLU A 236 17.92 15.02 -15.23
N LEU A 237 17.20 15.87 -14.50
CA LEU A 237 15.87 15.62 -13.98
C LEU A 237 14.91 15.64 -15.18
N ASP A 238 14.47 14.45 -15.60
CA ASP A 238 13.45 14.31 -16.63
C ASP A 238 12.07 14.50 -15.98
N SER A 239 11.71 15.76 -15.79
CA SER A 239 10.41 16.20 -15.34
C SER A 239 9.46 16.25 -16.53
N ASP A 240 8.97 15.10 -17.01
CA ASP A 240 7.81 15.00 -17.90
C ASP A 240 7.30 13.55 -17.97
N VAL A 241 6.65 13.10 -16.89
CA VAL A 241 5.78 11.90 -16.94
C VAL A 241 4.34 12.36 -17.15
N THR A 242 4.00 12.69 -18.38
CA THR A 242 2.60 12.80 -18.83
C THR A 242 2.01 11.41 -19.01
N TYR A 243 1.14 10.99 -18.10
CA TYR A 243 0.37 9.75 -18.23
C TYR A 243 -0.71 9.93 -19.29
N ALA A 244 -0.67 9.07 -20.31
CA ALA A 244 -1.70 9.01 -21.34
C ALA A 244 -2.95 8.33 -20.76
N GLU A 245 -4.02 9.09 -20.59
CA GLU A 245 -5.38 8.54 -20.56
C GLU A 245 -5.67 7.97 -21.96
N THR A 246 -5.39 6.68 -22.18
CA THR A 246 -5.74 6.03 -23.45
C THR A 246 -7.12 5.38 -23.36
N SER A 247 -7.98 5.82 -24.27
CA SER A 247 -9.40 5.48 -24.47
C SER A 247 -9.67 4.07 -25.01
N GLU A 248 -8.79 3.09 -24.78
CA GLU A 248 -8.92 1.73 -25.32
C GLU A 248 -8.66 0.69 -24.22
N SER A 249 -9.60 0.55 -23.30
CA SER A 249 -9.65 -0.56 -22.34
C SER A 249 -10.75 -1.55 -22.75
N GLU A 250 -10.40 -2.83 -22.97
CA GLU A 250 -11.41 -3.89 -23.13
C GLU A 250 -11.98 -4.25 -21.74
N GLY A 251 -13.29 -4.13 -21.57
CA GLY A 251 -13.97 -4.53 -20.34
C GLY A 251 -14.13 -6.04 -20.27
N TYR A 252 -13.65 -6.66 -19.20
CA TYR A 252 -13.87 -8.08 -18.91
C TYR A 252 -14.80 -8.20 -17.71
N LYS A 253 -15.98 -8.77 -17.92
CA LYS A 253 -16.93 -9.06 -16.83
C LYS A 253 -16.53 -10.38 -16.18
N ILE A 254 -16.15 -10.35 -14.91
CA ILE A 254 -16.11 -11.57 -14.10
C ILE A 254 -17.57 -11.89 -13.81
N SER A 255 -18.13 -12.90 -14.47
CA SER A 255 -19.53 -13.25 -14.34
C SER A 255 -19.79 -13.84 -12.95
N GLU A 256 -20.44 -13.08 -12.08
CA GLU A 256 -21.39 -13.60 -11.11
C GLU A 256 -22.78 -13.09 -11.55
N ASP A 257 -23.77 -13.99 -11.58
CA ASP A 257 -25.18 -13.62 -11.70
C ASP A 257 -25.56 -12.85 -10.43
N LEU A 258 -25.40 -11.52 -10.47
CA LEU A 258 -25.86 -10.64 -9.40
C LEU A 258 -27.38 -10.73 -9.33
N SER A 259 -27.88 -11.20 -8.18
CA SER A 259 -29.31 -11.26 -7.91
C SER A 259 -29.89 -9.85 -7.79
N SER A 260 -31.17 -9.68 -8.12
CA SER A 260 -31.89 -8.40 -8.03
C SER A 260 -31.98 -7.80 -6.61
N GLU A 261 -31.49 -8.52 -5.59
CA GLU A 261 -31.31 -8.04 -4.23
C GLU A 261 -30.03 -7.20 -4.05
N ASP A 262 -28.99 -7.41 -4.87
CA ASP A 262 -27.69 -6.75 -4.70
C ASP A 262 -27.64 -5.35 -5.34
N GLU A 263 -28.42 -5.10 -6.39
CA GLU A 263 -28.65 -3.74 -6.91
C GLU A 263 -29.37 -2.84 -5.89
N ARG A 264 -30.32 -3.39 -5.12
CA ARG A 264 -31.02 -2.63 -4.04
C ARG A 264 -30.09 -2.32 -2.87
N LYS A 265 -29.20 -3.26 -2.51
CA LYS A 265 -28.15 -3.01 -1.50
C LYS A 265 -27.21 -1.88 -1.92
N CYS A 266 -26.87 -1.74 -3.21
CA CYS A 266 -25.99 -0.66 -3.70
C CYS A 266 -26.59 0.75 -3.45
N THR A 267 -27.89 0.92 -3.70
CA THR A 267 -28.61 2.18 -3.39
C THR A 267 -28.78 2.42 -1.89
N ASP A 268 -29.03 1.38 -1.09
CA ASP A 268 -29.18 1.49 0.36
C ASP A 268 -27.83 1.81 1.04
N VAL A 269 -26.73 1.30 0.52
CA VAL A 269 -25.37 1.61 1.00
C VAL A 269 -25.06 3.10 0.85
N HIS A 270 -25.50 3.77 -0.22
CA HIS A 270 -25.28 5.22 -0.37
C HIS A 270 -26.04 6.03 0.69
N ALA A 271 -27.29 5.67 0.99
CA ALA A 271 -28.10 6.32 2.02
C ALA A 271 -27.57 6.05 3.44
N ILE A 272 -27.11 4.83 3.71
CA ILE A 272 -26.46 4.45 4.98
C ILE A 272 -25.12 5.20 5.14
N LYS A 273 -24.35 5.37 4.06
CA LYS A 273 -23.08 6.14 4.05
C LYS A 273 -23.30 7.62 4.40
N GLU A 274 -24.35 8.25 3.88
CA GLU A 274 -24.66 9.65 4.23
C GLU A 274 -25.11 9.80 5.70
N LYS A 275 -25.85 8.82 6.24
CA LYS A 275 -26.20 8.81 7.67
C LYS A 275 -24.97 8.64 8.57
N LEU A 276 -24.10 7.68 8.27
CA LEU A 276 -22.85 7.45 9.01
C LEU A 276 -21.92 8.67 8.99
N LYS A 277 -21.73 9.32 7.82
CA LYS A 277 -20.97 10.56 7.73
C LYS A 277 -21.54 11.67 8.61
N THR A 278 -22.87 11.76 8.69
CA THR A 278 -23.55 12.79 9.48
C THR A 278 -23.43 12.52 10.98
N GLU A 279 -23.53 11.26 11.40
CA GLU A 279 -23.36 10.85 12.80
C GLU A 279 -21.92 11.02 13.27
N GLN A 280 -20.95 10.59 12.47
CA GLN A 280 -19.53 10.71 12.82
C GLN A 280 -19.06 12.17 12.87
N LYS A 281 -19.64 13.03 12.01
CA LYS A 281 -19.43 14.49 12.09
C LYS A 281 -20.00 15.09 13.38
N LYS A 282 -21.10 14.56 13.91
CA LYS A 282 -21.66 14.99 15.20
C LYS A 282 -20.80 14.53 16.37
N GLU A 283 -20.32 13.29 16.35
CA GLU A 283 -19.44 12.77 17.40
C GLU A 283 -18.12 13.55 17.48
N ASN A 284 -17.47 13.81 16.34
CA ASN A 284 -16.24 14.60 16.31
C ASN A 284 -16.46 16.01 16.88
N MET A 285 -17.60 16.65 16.57
CA MET A 285 -17.91 17.98 17.08
C MET A 285 -18.17 17.98 18.60
N ILE A 286 -18.66 16.87 19.17
CA ILE A 286 -18.82 16.71 20.62
C ILE A 286 -17.46 16.54 21.30
N VAL A 287 -16.60 15.69 20.75
CA VAL A 287 -15.25 15.44 21.27
C VAL A 287 -14.42 16.72 21.25
N ASP A 288 -14.44 17.47 20.14
CA ASP A 288 -13.74 18.75 20.02
C ASP A 288 -14.21 19.77 21.08
N ARG A 289 -15.52 19.80 21.37
CA ARG A 289 -16.09 20.67 22.40
C ARG A 289 -15.63 20.27 23.80
N GLU A 290 -15.61 18.97 24.13
CA GLU A 290 -15.14 18.49 25.43
C GLU A 290 -13.64 18.77 25.65
N ILE A 291 -12.82 18.64 24.59
CA ILE A 291 -11.39 18.97 24.63
C ILE A 291 -11.20 20.46 24.91
N ILE A 292 -11.94 21.34 24.21
CA ILE A 292 -11.88 22.80 24.43
C ILE A 292 -12.28 23.14 25.86
N GLU A 293 -13.39 22.62 26.36
CA GLU A 293 -13.84 22.88 27.74
C GLU A 293 -12.84 22.37 28.79
N THR A 294 -12.17 21.26 28.52
CA THR A 294 -11.13 20.70 29.41
C THR A 294 -9.90 21.59 29.44
N GLU A 295 -9.45 22.11 28.30
CA GLU A 295 -8.30 23.02 28.25
C GLU A 295 -8.60 24.39 28.86
N GLU A 296 -9.80 24.94 28.67
CA GLU A 296 -10.22 26.17 29.34
C GLU A 296 -10.23 26.01 30.89
N ARG A 297 -10.66 24.84 31.39
CA ARG A 297 -10.60 24.53 32.82
C ARG A 297 -9.16 24.46 33.32
N LYS A 298 -8.24 23.81 32.60
CA LYS A 298 -6.81 23.75 32.96
C LYS A 298 -6.17 25.13 32.99
N ILE A 299 -6.44 25.97 31.99
CA ILE A 299 -5.97 27.36 31.93
C ILE A 299 -6.48 28.15 33.13
N THR A 300 -7.76 28.00 33.47
CA THR A 300 -8.37 28.69 34.62
C THR A 300 -7.75 28.27 35.95
N ILE A 301 -7.51 26.97 36.15
CA ILE A 301 -6.85 26.44 37.36
C ILE A 301 -5.41 26.98 37.46
N SER A 302 -4.66 26.98 36.35
CA SER A 302 -3.30 27.50 36.31
C SER A 302 -3.23 28.99 36.70
N ARG A 303 -4.17 29.82 36.19
CA ARG A 303 -4.27 31.24 36.59
C ARG A 303 -4.52 31.41 38.09
N LYS A 304 -5.48 30.66 38.65
CA LYS A 304 -5.78 30.72 40.09
C LYS A 304 -4.60 30.30 40.97
N MET A 305 -3.82 29.31 40.53
CA MET A 305 -2.62 28.88 41.24
C MET A 305 -1.54 29.97 41.23
N LYS A 306 -1.29 30.60 40.09
CA LYS A 306 -0.35 31.74 39.97
C LYS A 306 -0.78 32.94 40.82
N GLU A 307 -2.06 33.28 40.84
CA GLU A 307 -2.59 34.36 41.69
C GLU A 307 -2.41 34.06 43.19
N LYS A 308 -2.66 32.81 43.60
CA LYS A 308 -2.47 32.38 44.99
C LYS A 308 -1.01 32.42 45.41
N GLU A 309 -0.10 32.09 44.50
CA GLU A 309 1.35 32.16 44.71
C GLU A 309 1.83 33.61 44.81
N ASN A 310 1.41 34.48 43.90
CA ASN A 310 1.72 35.91 43.96
C ASN A 310 1.21 36.54 45.27
N ARG A 311 -0.01 36.21 45.73
CA ARG A 311 -0.53 36.68 47.02
C ARG A 311 0.26 36.17 48.23
N ARG A 312 0.89 34.99 48.13
CA ARG A 312 1.77 34.46 49.18
C ARG A 312 3.12 35.19 49.20
N LEU A 313 3.64 35.54 48.03
CA LEU A 313 4.90 36.29 47.88
C LEU A 313 4.76 37.73 48.40
N THR A 314 3.67 38.43 48.06
CA THR A 314 3.43 39.79 48.58
C THR A 314 3.29 39.81 50.09
N LYS A 315 2.54 38.87 50.69
CA LYS A 315 2.43 38.75 52.16
C LYS A 315 3.75 38.43 52.87
N LYS A 316 4.73 37.80 52.19
CA LYS A 316 6.07 37.57 52.75
C LYS A 316 6.93 38.83 52.68
N LEU A 317 6.77 39.63 51.64
CA LEU A 317 7.43 40.94 51.48
C LEU A 317 6.92 41.96 52.51
N ASP A 318 5.62 41.97 52.80
CA ASP A 318 5.02 42.89 53.79
C ASP A 318 5.41 42.57 55.25
N ASN A 319 6.00 41.39 55.51
CA ASN A 319 6.42 40.91 56.83
C ASN A 319 7.95 40.99 57.05
N LEU A 320 8.69 41.60 56.13
CA LEU A 320 10.13 41.88 56.21
C LEU A 320 10.36 43.37 56.42
#